data_AF-A0A6B1B566-F1
#
_entry.id   AF-A0A6B1B566-F1
#
_cell.length_a   1.000
_cell.length_b   1.000
_cell.length_c   1.000
_cell.angle_alpha   90.00
_cell.angle_beta   90.00
_cell.angle_gamma   90.00
#
_symmetry.space_group_name_H-M   'P 1'
#
loop_
_entity.id
_entity.type
_entity.pdbx_description
1 polymer ?
#
loop_
_entity_poly.entity_id
_entity_poly.type
_entity_poly.pdbx_seq_one_letter_code
_entity_poly.pdbx_strand_id
1 'polypeptide(L)' 'MISAAELSSIETAVGELGNRVSQAADELMGTPHEDVGVELYEVERSLRMARRRLAQATDALR' A
#
# COMPACT_ATOMS: atom_id res chain seq x y z
N MET A 1 15.58 1.09 -18.69
CA MET A 1 14.27 1.63 -19.09
C MET A 1 13.24 0.84 -18.31
N ILE A 2 12.39 1.49 -17.53
CA ILE A 2 11.33 0.80 -16.77
C ILE A 2 10.29 0.27 -17.75
N SER A 3 9.83 -0.97 -17.56
CA SER A 3 8.80 -1.61 -18.39
C SER A 3 7.42 -1.59 -17.72
N ALA A 4 6.35 -1.74 -18.50
CA ALA A 4 5.00 -1.94 -17.95
C ALA A 4 4.92 -3.18 -17.03
N ALA A 5 5.69 -4.24 -17.33
CA ALA A 5 5.78 -5.43 -16.49
C ALA A 5 6.42 -5.13 -15.13
N GLU A 6 7.48 -4.32 -15.12
CA GLU A 6 8.17 -3.92 -13.89
C GLU A 6 7.28 -3.03 -13.01
N LEU A 7 6.56 -2.05 -13.59
CA LEU A 7 5.59 -1.25 -12.84
C LEU A 7 4.42 -2.08 -12.31
N SER A 8 3.93 -3.06 -13.08
CA SER A 8 2.90 -3.99 -12.63
C SER A 8 3.37 -4.85 -11.46
N SER A 9 4.64 -5.27 -11.44
CA SER A 9 5.23 -6.00 -10.31
C SER A 9 5.32 -5.12 -9.05
N ILE A 10 5.72 -3.85 -9.19
CA ILE A 10 5.75 -2.89 -8.08
C ILE A 10 4.33 -2.62 -7.55
N GLU A 11 3.34 -2.47 -8.44
CA GLU A 11 1.94 -2.29 -8.04
C GLU A 11 1.46 -3.44 -7.14
N THR A 12 1.74 -4.68 -7.53
CA THR A 12 1.41 -5.88 -6.73
C THR A 12 2.09 -5.83 -5.36
N ALA A 13 3.40 -5.56 -5.32
CA ALA A 13 4.15 -5.49 -4.06
C ALA A 13 3.63 -4.41 -3.12
N VAL A 14 3.25 -3.23 -3.64
CA VAL A 14 2.64 -2.16 -2.85
C VAL A 14 1.26 -2.57 -2.31
N GLY A 15 0.47 -3.31 -3.10
CA GLY A 15 -0.80 -3.87 -2.63
C GLY A 15 -0.64 -4.87 -1.49
N GLU A 16 0.31 -5.80 -1.61
CA GLU A 16 0.64 -6.77 -0.57
C GLU A 16 1.15 -6.08 0.71
N LEU A 17 1.99 -5.07 0.57
CA LEU A 17 2.46 -4.28 1.70
C LEU A 17 1.30 -3.55 2.39
N GLY A 18 0.38 -2.95 1.62
CA GLY A 18 -0.82 -2.32 2.16
C GLY A 18 -1.66 -3.28 3.01
N ASN A 19 -1.87 -4.50 2.54
CA ASN A 19 -2.59 -5.53 3.30
C ASN A 19 -1.89 -5.88 4.62
N ARG A 20 -0.56 -6.03 4.60
CA ARG A 20 0.24 -6.32 5.81
C ARG A 20 0.19 -5.18 6.82
N VAL A 21 0.21 -3.93 6.35
CA VAL A 21 0.09 -2.75 7.20
C VAL A 21 -1.30 -2.68 7.83
N SER A 22 -2.36 -2.93 7.05
CA SER A 22 -3.73 -2.99 7.58
C SER A 22 -3.88 -4.04 8.67
N GLN A 23 -3.34 -5.24 8.45
CA GLN A 23 -3.40 -6.31 9.45
C GLN A 23 -2.67 -5.94 10.74
N ALA A 24 -1.49 -5.32 10.63
CA ALA A 24 -0.76 -4.83 11.80
C ALA A 24 -1.51 -3.70 12.53
N ALA A 25 -2.24 -2.84 11.80
CA ALA A 25 -3.10 -1.83 12.41
C ALA A 25 -4.25 -2.48 13.20
N ASP A 26 -4.92 -3.46 12.60
CA ASP A 26 -6.04 -4.19 13.22
C ASP A 26 -5.63 -4.86 14.54
N GLU A 27 -4.41 -5.41 14.61
CA GLU A 27 -3.86 -6.04 15.83
C GLU A 27 -3.61 -5.04 16.98
N LEU A 28 -3.48 -3.74 16.69
CA LEU A 28 -3.22 -2.70 17.68
C LEU A 28 -4.48 -1.99 18.19
N MET A 29 -5.62 -2.16 17.50
CA MET A 29 -6.88 -1.52 17.89
C MET A 29 -7.41 -2.05 19.22
N GLY A 30 -7.81 -1.15 20.12
CA GLY A 30 -8.26 -1.51 21.47
C GLY A 30 -7.13 -1.94 22.42
N THR A 31 -5.88 -1.85 21.99
CA THR A 31 -4.70 -2.04 22.85
C THR A 31 -4.18 -0.69 23.38
N PRO A 32 -3.25 -0.67 24.34
CA PRO A 32 -2.57 0.57 24.74
C PRO A 32 -1.77 1.27 23.63
N HIS A 33 -1.59 0.63 22.47
CA HIS A 33 -0.86 1.13 21.31
C HIS A 33 -1.79 1.49 20.12
N GLU A 34 -3.06 1.77 20.41
CA GLU A 34 -4.05 2.15 19.38
C GLU A 34 -3.63 3.39 18.58
N ASP A 35 -2.89 4.31 19.19
CA ASP A 35 -2.28 5.46 18.52
C ASP A 35 -1.39 5.05 17.35
N VAL A 36 -0.56 4.00 17.54
CA VAL A 36 0.25 3.42 16.46
C VAL A 36 -0.64 2.76 15.40
N GLY A 37 -1.71 2.08 15.81
CA GLY A 37 -2.68 1.50 14.88
C GLY A 37 -3.31 2.54 13.94
N VAL A 38 -3.68 3.70 14.48
CA VAL A 38 -4.20 4.84 13.70
C VAL A 38 -3.18 5.33 12.67
N GLU A 39 -1.92 5.51 13.07
CA GLU A 39 -0.85 5.91 12.14
C GLU A 39 -0.61 4.86 11.03
N LEU A 40 -0.71 3.56 11.36
CA LEU A 40 -0.61 2.50 10.35
C LEU A 40 -1.75 2.54 9.34
N TYR A 41 -2.97 2.92 9.71
CA TYR A 41 -4.04 3.14 8.74
C TYR A 41 -3.75 4.32 7.80
N GLU A 42 -3.10 5.38 8.26
CA GLU A 42 -2.66 6.48 7.38
C GLU A 42 -1.55 6.04 6.40
N VAL A 43 -0.66 5.15 6.85
CA VAL A 43 0.33 4.50 5.98
C VAL A 43 -0.37 3.64 4.92
N GLU A 44 -1.34 2.80 5.31
CA GLU A 44 -2.14 1.99 4.37
C GLU A 44 -2.84 2.87 3.33
N ARG A 45 -3.45 3.98 3.77
CA ARG A 45 -4.12 4.95 2.89
C ARG A 45 -3.14 5.54 1.88
N SER A 46 -1.93 5.88 2.32
CA SER A 46 -0.86 6.38 1.45
C SER A 46 -0.42 5.32 0.43
N LEU A 47 -0.29 4.06 0.83
CA LEU A 47 0.04 2.94 -0.05
C LEU A 47 -1.07 2.70 -1.09
N ARG A 48 -2.34 2.78 -0.70
CA ARG A 48 -3.48 2.69 -1.64
C ARG A 48 -3.42 3.77 -2.71
N MET A 49 -3.09 5.00 -2.31
CA MET A 49 -2.91 6.12 -3.23
C MET A 49 -1.66 5.97 -4.12
N ALA A 50 -0.58 5.39 -3.61
CA ALA A 50 0.60 5.06 -4.40
C ALA A 50 0.29 3.98 -5.44
N ARG A 51 -0.39 2.90 -5.04
CA ARG A 51 -0.83 1.82 -5.93
C ARG A 51 -1.69 2.32 -7.08
N ARG A 52 -2.65 3.22 -6.80
CA ARG A 52 -3.48 3.84 -7.84
C ARG A 52 -2.64 4.60 -8.88
N ARG A 53 -1.62 5.33 -8.44
CA ARG A 53 -0.72 6.07 -9.36
C ARG A 53 0.17 5.12 -10.15
N LEU A 54 0.62 4.02 -9.55
CA LEU A 54 1.37 2.97 -10.24
C LEU A 54 0.53 2.30 -11.33
N ALA A 55 -0.74 1.98 -11.05
CA ALA A 55 -1.66 1.42 -12.05
C ALA A 55 -1.81 2.35 -13.26
N GLN A 56 -2.02 3.66 -13.02
CA GLN A 56 -2.10 4.67 -14.08
C GLN A 56 -0.81 4.78 -14.90
N ALA A 57 0.36 4.72 -14.25
CA ALA A 57 1.64 4.75 -14.93
C ALA A 57 1.89 3.48 -15.75
N THR A 58 1.50 2.30 -15.23
CA THR A 58 1.55 1.03 -15.95
C THR A 58 0.68 1.07 -17.21
N ASP A 59 -0.55 1.58 -17.11
CA ASP A 59 -1.46 1.70 -18.25
C ASP A 59 -0.94 2.63 -19.34
N ALA A 60 -0.21 3.69 -18.97
CA ALA A 60 0.41 4.61 -19.93
C ALA A 60 1.60 4.01 -20.71
N LEU A 61 2.14 2.86 -20.27
CA LEU A 61 3.24 2.14 -20.91
C LEU A 61 2.80 0.89 -21.70
N ARG A 62 1.50 0.61 -21.76
CA ARG A 62 0.89 -0.49 -22.53
C ARG A 62 0.55 -0.04 -23.94
#